data_AF-A0A8J6LUT2-F1
#
_entry.id   AF-A0A8J6LUT2-F1
#
_cell.length_a   1.000
_cell.length_b   1.000
_cell.length_c   1.000
_cell.angle_alpha   90.00
_cell.angle_beta   90.00
_cell.angle_gamma   90.00
#
_symmetry.space_group_name_H-M   'P 1'
#
loop_
_entity.id
_entity.type
_entity.pdbx_description
1 polymer ?
#
loop_
_entity_poly.entity_id
_entity_poly.type
_entity_poly.pdbx_seq_one_letter_code
_entity_poly.pdbx_strand_id
1 'polypeptide(L)'
;MLPSQSGSGRRRRYCGQSCRQRSYEQRALSVRAGLPAEAIVVTRAEVDHLQDRLFALRCALSDAGEVLADTATAGELRAALAQVSASVGELDRLWVTPRD
;
A
#
# COMPACT_ATOMS: atom_id res chain seq x y z
N MET A 1 7.59 18.68 14.37
CA MET A 1 7.86 19.87 13.53
C MET A 1 9.35 20.16 13.51
N LEU A 2 9.93 20.46 12.35
CA LEU A 2 11.30 21.00 12.25
C LEU A 2 11.26 22.49 12.61
N PRO A 3 12.11 23.01 13.51
CA PRO A 3 12.15 24.43 13.81
C PRO A 3 12.54 25.24 12.56
N SER A 4 11.94 26.42 12.39
CA SER A 4 12.24 27.32 11.28
C SER A 4 13.72 27.69 11.27
N GLN A 5 14.36 27.55 10.11
CA GLN A 5 15.77 27.85 9.93
C GLN A 5 15.89 29.10 9.05
N SER A 6 16.36 30.21 9.61
CA SER A 6 16.68 31.44 8.90
C SER A 6 18.18 31.48 8.58
N GLY A 7 18.53 31.73 7.31
CA GLY A 7 19.91 31.80 6.82
C GLY A 7 20.19 30.89 5.62
N SER A 8 21.31 31.13 4.95
CA SER A 8 21.81 30.29 3.86
C SER A 8 22.56 29.07 4.43
N GLY A 9 22.27 27.87 3.92
CA GLY A 9 22.92 26.64 4.35
C GLY A 9 22.10 25.38 4.11
N ARG A 10 22.71 24.21 4.37
CA ARG A 10 22.02 22.92 4.24
C ARG A 10 20.88 22.81 5.26
N ARG A 11 19.66 22.59 4.76
CA ARG A 11 18.46 22.45 5.59
C ARG A 11 18.61 21.32 6.63
N ARG A 12 18.12 21.56 7.84
CA ARG A 12 18.04 20.54 8.89
C ARG A 12 17.13 19.40 8.46
N ARG A 13 17.64 18.16 8.55
CA ARG A 13 16.86 16.93 8.35
C ARG A 13 16.16 16.44 9.62
N TYR A 14 16.58 16.90 10.80
CA TYR A 14 16.11 16.36 12.08
C TYR A 14 15.76 17.47 13.07
N CYS A 15 14.72 17.20 13.88
CA CYS A 15 14.21 18.12 14.88
C CYS A 15 15.20 18.39 16.04
N GLY A 16 16.12 17.46 16.29
CA GLY A 16 17.08 17.47 17.40
C GLY A 16 17.91 16.18 17.45
N GLN A 17 18.72 16.02 18.50
CA GLN A 17 19.60 14.86 18.68
C GLN A 17 18.81 13.55 18.78
N SER A 18 17.72 13.50 19.56
CA SER A 18 16.90 12.30 19.74
C SER A 18 16.26 11.82 18.43
N CYS A 19 15.77 12.75 17.59
CA CYS A 19 15.28 12.47 16.23
C CYS A 19 16.40 11.87 15.34
N ARG A 20 17.61 12.43 15.41
CA ARG A 20 18.77 11.94 14.64
C ARG A 20 19.22 10.56 15.11
N GLN A 21 19.26 10.33 16.42
CA GLN A 21 19.64 9.06 17.03
C GLN A 21 18.66 7.95 16.61
N ARG A 22 17.35 8.18 16.72
CA ARG A 22 16.33 7.24 16.24
C ARG A 22 16.47 6.90 14.75
N SER A 23 16.76 7.90 13.91
CA SER A 23 17.01 7.66 12.48
C SER A 23 18.29 6.86 12.21
N TYR A 24 19.31 6.98 13.06
CA TYR A 24 20.51 6.15 12.97
C TYR A 24 20.24 4.72 13.43
N GLU A 25 19.59 4.55 14.57
CA GLU A 25 19.21 3.24 15.12
C GLU A 25 18.32 2.46 14.16
N GLN A 26 17.31 3.09 13.57
CA GLN A 26 16.46 2.44 12.56
C GLN A 26 17.28 1.91 11.38
N ARG A 27 18.19 2.72 10.81
CA ARG A 27 19.07 2.27 9.73
C ARG A 27 20.02 1.15 10.17
N ALA A 28 20.59 1.26 11.37
CA ALA A 28 21.48 0.25 11.91
C ALA A 28 20.75 -1.07 12.18
N LEU A 29 19.49 -1.02 12.63
CA LEU A 29 18.62 -2.18 12.82
C LEU A 29 18.31 -2.86 11.49
N SER A 30 17.93 -2.09 10.45
CA SER A 30 17.69 -2.65 9.11
C SER A 30 18.92 -3.35 8.55
N VAL A 31 20.10 -2.73 8.66
CA VAL A 31 21.38 -3.33 8.23
C VAL A 31 21.70 -4.59 9.03
N ARG A 32 21.55 -4.57 10.36
CA ARG A 32 21.78 -5.76 11.22
C ARG A 32 20.80 -6.89 10.94
N ALA A 33 19.57 -6.56 10.57
CA ALA A 33 18.56 -7.53 10.16
C ALA A 33 18.79 -8.07 8.74
N GLY A 34 19.82 -7.58 8.02
CA GLY A 34 20.13 -8.01 6.66
C GLY A 34 19.08 -7.54 5.63
N LEU A 35 18.27 -6.55 5.98
CA LEU A 35 17.23 -6.03 5.09
C LEU A 35 17.86 -5.12 4.03
N PRO A 36 17.62 -5.35 2.73
CA PRO A 36 18.06 -4.43 1.69
C PRO A 36 17.34 -3.07 1.79
N ALA A 37 17.88 -2.03 1.14
CA ALA A 37 17.37 -0.67 1.25
C ALA A 37 15.94 -0.51 0.69
N GLU A 38 15.61 -1.35 -0.29
CA GLU A 38 14.32 -1.47 -0.96
C GLU A 38 13.36 -2.46 -0.28
N ALA A 39 13.75 -3.05 0.86
CA ALA A 39 12.89 -3.98 1.58
C ALA A 39 11.64 -3.27 2.11
N ILE A 40 10.49 -3.87 1.86
CA ILE A 40 9.22 -3.48 2.48
C ILE A 40 8.90 -4.52 3.56
N VAL A 41 8.70 -4.06 4.79
CA VAL A 41 8.25 -4.91 5.89
C VAL A 41 6.75 -4.78 6.03
N VAL A 42 6.05 -5.89 5.83
CA VAL A 42 4.61 -6.04 6.03
C VAL A 42 4.35 -7.15 7.03
N THR A 43 3.25 -7.06 7.74
CA THR A 43 2.78 -8.15 8.60
C THR A 43 2.21 -9.29 7.75
N ARG A 44 2.23 -10.50 8.31
CA ARG A 44 1.60 -11.65 7.64
C ARG A 44 0.11 -11.39 7.36
N ALA A 45 -0.60 -10.80 8.32
CA ALA A 45 -2.02 -10.48 8.21
C ALA A 45 -2.32 -9.50 7.06
N GLU A 46 -1.44 -8.53 6.81
CA GLU A 46 -1.57 -7.62 5.67
C GLU A 46 -1.43 -8.35 4.33
N VAL A 47 -0.46 -9.26 4.21
CA VAL A 47 -0.29 -10.07 3.00
C VAL A 47 -1.49 -10.99 2.78
N ASP A 48 -1.97 -11.66 3.82
CA ASP A 48 -3.13 -12.55 3.74
C ASP A 48 -4.38 -11.78 3.31
N HIS A 49 -4.59 -10.59 3.91
CA HIS A 49 -5.68 -9.71 3.51
C HIS A 49 -5.59 -9.30 2.04
N LEU A 50 -4.40 -8.92 1.55
CA LEU A 50 -4.20 -8.61 0.13
C LEU A 50 -4.53 -9.79 -0.77
N GLN A 51 -4.07 -10.99 -0.41
CA GLN A 51 -4.32 -12.21 -1.18
C GLN A 51 -5.82 -12.54 -1.24
N ASP A 52 -6.54 -12.44 -0.13
CA ASP A 52 -7.99 -12.67 -0.08
C ASP A 52 -8.74 -11.69 -0.97
N ARG A 53 -8.35 -10.41 -0.98
CA ARG A 53 -8.97 -9.38 -1.83
C ARG A 53 -8.68 -9.61 -3.32
N LEU A 54 -7.44 -9.97 -3.68
CA LEU A 54 -7.09 -10.32 -5.05
C LEU A 54 -7.85 -11.57 -5.53
N PHE A 55 -8.05 -12.54 -4.65
CA PHE A 55 -8.87 -13.71 -4.95
C PHE A 55 -10.32 -13.31 -5.24
N ALA A 56 -10.93 -12.49 -4.38
CA ALA A 56 -12.29 -12.00 -4.57
C ALA A 56 -12.44 -11.22 -5.89
N LEU A 57 -11.47 -10.35 -6.22
CA LEU A 57 -11.45 -9.61 -7.48
C LEU A 57 -11.37 -10.53 -8.68
N ARG A 58 -10.52 -11.56 -8.65
CA ARG A 58 -10.41 -12.55 -9.72
C ARG A 58 -11.74 -13.28 -9.94
N CYS A 59 -12.40 -13.70 -8.87
CA CYS A 59 -13.71 -14.34 -8.95
C CYS A 59 -14.75 -13.40 -9.57
N ALA A 60 -14.86 -12.15 -9.07
CA ALA A 60 -15.81 -11.17 -9.60
C ALA A 60 -15.58 -10.86 -11.08
N LEU A 61 -14.32 -10.83 -11.54
CA LEU A 61 -13.99 -10.66 -12.96
C LEU A 61 -14.37 -11.88 -13.80
N SER A 62 -14.19 -13.08 -13.26
CA SER A 62 -14.62 -14.32 -13.92
C SER A 62 -16.14 -14.32 -14.10
N ASP A 63 -16.89 -14.05 -13.03
CA ASP A 63 -18.36 -13.98 -13.05
C ASP A 63 -18.85 -12.91 -14.04
N ALA A 64 -18.21 -11.74 -14.07
CA ALA A 64 -18.53 -10.69 -15.03
C ALA A 64 -18.27 -11.12 -16.49
N GLY A 65 -17.23 -11.93 -16.73
CA GLY A 65 -16.95 -12.50 -18.04
C GLY A 65 -18.05 -13.44 -18.54
N GLU A 66 -18.60 -14.26 -17.64
CA GLU A 66 -19.74 -15.15 -17.96
C GLU A 66 -20.99 -14.33 -18.30
N VAL A 67 -21.32 -13.32 -17.47
CA VAL A 67 -22.45 -12.40 -17.72
C VAL A 67 -22.31 -11.69 -19.07
N LEU A 68 -21.09 -11.28 -19.46
CA LEU A 68 -20.84 -10.61 -20.73
C LEU A 68 -20.90 -11.54 -21.95
N ALA A 69 -20.66 -12.84 -21.77
CA ALA A 69 -20.72 -13.82 -22.84
C ALA A 69 -22.17 -14.19 -23.22
N ASP A 70 -23.10 -14.05 -22.28
CA ASP A 70 -24.53 -14.25 -22.50
C ASP A 70 -25.24 -12.97 -22.95
N THR A 71 -26.49 -13.10 -23.45
CA THR A 71 -27.39 -11.95 -23.65
C THR A 71 -27.91 -11.43 -22.31
N ALA A 72 -27.01 -10.82 -21.53
CA ALA A 72 -27.32 -10.26 -20.23
C ALA A 72 -28.13 -8.98 -20.33
N THR A 73 -29.02 -8.80 -19.35
CA THR A 73 -29.76 -7.59 -19.14
C THR A 73 -28.86 -6.47 -18.62
N ALA A 74 -29.28 -5.22 -18.81
CA ALA A 74 -28.61 -4.07 -18.21
C ALA A 74 -28.56 -4.12 -16.66
N GLY A 75 -29.44 -4.90 -16.02
CA GLY A 75 -29.43 -5.12 -14.58
C GLY A 75 -28.29 -6.03 -14.14
N GLU A 76 -28.09 -7.15 -14.82
CA GLU A 76 -27.01 -8.11 -14.55
C GLU A 76 -25.64 -7.47 -14.80
N LEU A 77 -25.48 -6.69 -15.86
CA LEU A 77 -24.25 -5.94 -16.12
C LEU A 77 -23.92 -4.94 -15.01
N ARG A 78 -24.93 -4.22 -14.49
CA ARG A 78 -24.74 -3.31 -13.35
C ARG A 78 -24.37 -4.05 -12.07
N ALA A 79 -24.97 -5.21 -11.83
CA ALA A 79 -24.65 -6.03 -10.67
C ALA A 79 -23.22 -6.58 -10.74
N ALA A 80 -22.80 -7.10 -11.91
CA ALA A 80 -21.45 -7.58 -12.14
C ALA A 80 -20.41 -6.46 -11.94
N LEU A 81 -20.65 -5.26 -12.47
CA LEU A 81 -19.77 -4.11 -12.27
C LEU A 81 -19.69 -3.68 -10.79
N ALA A 82 -20.82 -3.71 -10.08
CA ALA A 82 -20.86 -3.41 -8.65
C ALA A 82 -20.06 -4.44 -7.84
N GLN A 83 -20.15 -5.73 -8.18
CA GLN A 83 -19.40 -6.82 -7.54
C GLN A 83 -17.89 -6.67 -7.75
N VAL A 84 -17.45 -6.35 -8.98
CA VAL A 84 -16.04 -6.06 -9.28
C VAL A 84 -15.55 -4.86 -8.46
N SER A 85 -16.31 -3.76 -8.46
CA SER A 85 -15.97 -2.55 -7.71
C SER A 85 -15.88 -2.81 -6.20
N ALA A 86 -16.83 -3.57 -5.65
CA ALA A 86 -16.84 -3.96 -4.24
C ALA A 86 -15.66 -4.88 -3.88
N SER A 87 -15.21 -5.71 -4.82
CA SER A 87 -14.07 -6.63 -4.65
C SER A 87 -12.73 -5.90 -4.66
N VAL A 88 -12.65 -4.69 -5.24
CA VAL A 88 -11.48 -3.82 -5.11
C VAL A 88 -11.31 -3.35 -3.66
N GLY A 89 -12.34 -2.80 -3.02
CA GLY A 89 -12.30 -2.38 -1.61
C GLY A 89 -11.03 -1.62 -1.21
N GLU A 90 -10.40 -2.00 -0.09
CA GLU A 90 -9.15 -1.41 0.43
C GLU A 90 -7.87 -2.01 -0.20
N LEU A 91 -7.88 -2.36 -1.48
CA LEU A 91 -6.66 -2.83 -2.18
C LEU A 91 -5.51 -1.81 -2.12
N ASP A 92 -5.84 -0.54 -1.92
CA ASP A 92 -4.92 0.59 -1.76
C ASP A 92 -4.21 0.65 -0.41
N ARG A 93 -4.66 -0.11 0.60
CA ARG A 93 -4.12 -0.06 1.97
C ARG A 93 -2.62 -0.36 2.05
N LEU A 94 -2.10 -1.15 1.11
CA LEU A 94 -0.68 -1.50 1.03
C LEU A 94 0.09 -0.66 0.00
N TRP A 95 -0.49 0.40 -0.56
CA TRP A 95 0.28 1.33 -1.38
C TRP A 95 1.31 2.06 -0.52
N VAL A 96 2.53 1.53 -0.53
CA VAL A 96 3.69 2.19 0.04
C VAL A 96 4.11 3.31 -0.92
N THR A 97 3.78 4.55 -0.57
CA THR A 97 4.35 5.71 -1.25
C THR A 97 5.80 5.87 -0.77
N PRO A 98 6.80 5.93 -1.67
CA PRO A 98 8.17 6.20 -1.28
C PRO A 98 8.21 7.52 -0.50
N ARG A 99 8.84 7.53 0.68
CA ARG A 99 9.12 8.78 1.39
C ARG A 99 10.48 9.29 0.92
N ASP A 100 10.45 10.29 0.03
CA ASP A 100 11.64 11.05 -0.39
C ASP A 100 12.27 11.85 0.77
#